data_AF-A0A3P8IQ83-F1
#
_entry.id   AF-A0A3P8IQ83-F1
#
_cell.length_a   1.000
_cell.length_b   1.000
_cell.length_c   1.000
_cell.angle_alpha   90.00
_cell.angle_beta   90.00
_cell.angle_gamma   90.00
#
_symmetry.space_group_name_H-M   'P 1'
#
loop_
_entity.id
_entity.type
_entity.pdbx_description
1 polymer ?
#
loop_
_entity_poly.entity_id
_entity_poly.type
_entity_poly.pdbx_seq_one_letter_code
_entity_poly.pdbx_strand_id
1 'polypeptide(L)'
;MERLTAQYFVDRIFSRRTDESAEICRFLNSLLEGLTQLKAYHQAKEADAADGQKLSAKVAPVAYPKYKINPLVEKPVFEILNHLLRATNSYRLSAAVRDYILEMLIRFIPSEKGVGWSHKMVFSEGVLERLLELAGTAGTTSLVNWRSRRSREQDATQSDTSGAGNSGLDQTRLSTTPNTRMTVAVLLAKLWDDMTSDKTRDAFTNGCSDFILDLFADHFLETKVEAASVIGTLFLGPHEVGSSVLSRPGIVEGLFLLTQCPNMLYQTVALDTILLVTHKKEQCLSLVSQAVPILRNLYKSENDGTKIRALVVSKSLSLRQSVKMKSVLEATNQFTFLYPSLKCIDFYQISTFMHTISVLL
;
A
#
# COMPACT_ATOMS: atom_id res chain seq x y z
N MET A 1 7.40 -16.55 -37.73
CA MET A 1 6.69 -17.03 -36.53
C MET A 1 7.21 -16.24 -35.35
N GLU A 2 6.43 -15.30 -34.82
CA GLU A 2 6.75 -14.68 -33.53
C GLU A 2 6.81 -15.78 -32.48
N ARG A 3 7.92 -15.86 -31.72
CA ARG A 3 7.99 -16.77 -30.57
C ARG A 3 6.92 -16.32 -29.57
N LEU A 4 6.00 -17.21 -29.22
CA LEU A 4 5.03 -17.02 -28.14
C LEU A 4 5.80 -16.95 -26.79
N THR A 5 6.33 -15.76 -26.46
CA THR A 5 7.07 -15.50 -25.22
C THR A 5 6.12 -15.10 -24.09
N ALA A 6 6.57 -15.20 -22.84
CA ALA A 6 5.82 -14.67 -21.69
C ALA A 6 5.47 -13.18 -21.87
N GLN A 7 6.43 -12.41 -22.39
CA GLN A 7 6.25 -11.00 -22.73
C GLN A 7 5.11 -10.78 -23.74
N TYR A 8 5.04 -11.60 -24.80
CA TYR A 8 3.97 -11.52 -25.79
C TYR A 8 2.58 -11.65 -25.16
N PHE A 9 2.40 -12.56 -24.19
CA PHE A 9 1.10 -12.71 -23.53
C PHE A 9 0.78 -11.55 -22.59
N VAL A 10 1.75 -11.04 -21.84
CA VAL A 10 1.55 -9.92 -20.91
C VAL A 10 1.33 -8.60 -21.64
N ASP A 11 2.00 -8.37 -22.76
CA ASP A 11 1.82 -7.14 -23.54
C ASP A 11 0.40 -6.97 -24.09
N ARG A 12 -0.33 -8.06 -24.28
CA ARG A 12 -1.72 -7.99 -24.72
C ARG A 12 -2.65 -7.40 -23.66
N ILE A 13 -2.26 -7.38 -22.38
CA ILE A 13 -3.04 -6.71 -21.32
C ILE A 13 -3.17 -5.21 -21.62
N PHE A 14 -2.25 -4.62 -22.39
CA PHE A 14 -2.34 -3.22 -22.82
C PHE A 14 -3.28 -3.07 -24.03
N SER A 15 -4.56 -3.45 -23.90
CA SER A 15 -5.58 -3.15 -24.91
C SER A 15 -6.23 -1.79 -24.66
N ARG A 16 -6.66 -1.12 -25.74
CA ARG A 16 -7.48 0.09 -25.64
C ARG A 16 -8.85 -0.18 -25.02
N ARG A 17 -9.33 -1.43 -25.11
CA ARG A 17 -10.58 -1.83 -24.51
C ARG A 17 -10.34 -2.53 -23.17
N THR A 18 -11.05 -2.05 -22.15
CA THR A 18 -10.87 -2.50 -20.76
C THR A 18 -11.39 -3.93 -20.53
N ASP A 19 -12.42 -4.33 -21.27
CA ASP A 19 -12.95 -5.69 -21.29
C ASP A 19 -11.93 -6.70 -21.84
N GLU A 20 -11.30 -6.40 -22.98
CA GLU A 20 -10.25 -7.25 -23.55
C GLU A 20 -9.06 -7.40 -22.61
N SER A 21 -8.63 -6.30 -21.98
CA SER A 21 -7.54 -6.29 -20.99
C SER A 21 -7.88 -7.20 -19.80
N ALA A 22 -9.13 -7.16 -19.32
CA ALA A 22 -9.60 -8.02 -18.24
C ALA A 22 -9.66 -9.50 -18.65
N GLU A 23 -10.14 -9.83 -19.86
CA GLU A 23 -10.15 -11.22 -20.35
C GLU A 23 -8.74 -11.81 -20.46
N ILE A 24 -7.76 -11.00 -20.87
CA ILE A 24 -6.37 -11.44 -20.96
C ILE A 24 -5.81 -11.71 -19.56
N CYS A 25 -6.12 -10.87 -18.56
CA CYS A 25 -5.77 -11.16 -17.18
C CYS A 25 -6.42 -12.45 -16.65
N ARG A 26 -7.69 -12.72 -16.97
CA ARG A 26 -8.36 -13.99 -16.61
C ARG A 26 -7.71 -15.19 -17.28
N PHE A 27 -7.33 -15.06 -18.55
CA PHE A 27 -6.56 -16.06 -19.27
C PHE A 27 -5.21 -16.33 -18.58
N LEU A 28 -4.45 -15.28 -18.26
CA LEU A 28 -3.16 -15.41 -17.56
C LEU A 28 -3.31 -16.01 -16.17
N ASN A 29 -4.37 -15.68 -15.43
CA ASN A 29 -4.68 -16.32 -14.16
C ASN A 29 -4.92 -17.83 -14.33
N SER A 30 -5.76 -18.21 -15.29
CA SER A 30 -6.06 -19.61 -15.58
C SER A 30 -4.81 -20.38 -16.04
N LEU A 31 -3.96 -19.73 -16.85
CA LEU A 31 -2.68 -20.28 -17.29
C LEU A 31 -1.74 -20.50 -16.09
N LEU A 32 -1.61 -19.53 -15.19
CA LEU A 32 -0.79 -19.66 -13.98
C LEU A 32 -1.34 -20.74 -13.04
N GLU A 33 -2.66 -20.85 -12.87
CA GLU A 33 -3.27 -21.95 -12.11
C GLU A 33 -2.91 -23.32 -12.70
N GLY A 34 -3.01 -23.47 -14.02
CA GLY A 34 -2.66 -24.70 -14.73
C GLY A 34 -1.17 -25.03 -14.70
N LEU A 35 -0.29 -24.03 -14.79
CA LEU A 35 1.16 -24.26 -14.76
C LEU A 35 1.66 -24.55 -13.34
N THR A 36 1.13 -23.86 -12.33
CA THR A 36 1.60 -24.00 -10.94
C THR A 36 0.92 -25.16 -10.21
N GLN A 37 -0.31 -25.55 -10.56
CA GLN A 37 -1.06 -26.59 -9.85
C GLN A 37 -1.20 -26.31 -8.33
N LEU A 38 -1.13 -25.04 -7.91
CA LEU A 38 -1.22 -24.65 -6.50
C LEU A 38 -2.55 -25.07 -5.87
N LYS A 39 -3.65 -24.96 -6.60
CA LYS A 39 -4.97 -25.36 -6.13
C LYS A 39 -5.02 -26.85 -5.77
N ALA A 40 -4.48 -27.70 -6.64
CA ALA A 40 -4.41 -29.14 -6.40
C ALA A 40 -3.51 -29.46 -5.19
N TYR A 41 -2.37 -28.78 -5.05
CA TYR A 41 -1.50 -28.92 -3.89
C TYR A 41 -2.20 -28.55 -2.57
N HIS A 42 -2.89 -27.41 -2.51
CA HIS A 42 -3.60 -27.00 -1.30
C HIS A 42 -4.75 -27.93 -0.94
N GLN A 43 -5.53 -28.39 -1.94
CA GLN A 43 -6.57 -29.39 -1.72
C GLN A 43 -6.03 -30.70 -1.16
N ALA A 44 -4.89 -31.17 -1.68
CA ALA A 44 -4.25 -32.39 -1.18
C ALA A 44 -3.69 -32.20 0.24
N LYS A 45 -3.14 -31.01 0.55
CA LYS A 45 -2.67 -30.65 1.90
C LYS A 45 -3.81 -30.57 2.92
N GLU A 46 -4.93 -29.97 2.55
CA GLU A 46 -6.12 -29.87 3.41
C GLU A 46 -6.76 -31.24 3.67
N ALA A 47 -6.84 -32.10 2.66
CA ALA A 47 -7.33 -33.47 2.80
C ALA A 47 -6.46 -34.30 3.77
N ASP A 48 -5.13 -34.21 3.64
CA ASP A 48 -4.18 -34.88 4.54
C ASP A 48 -4.31 -34.39 5.99
N ALA A 49 -4.49 -33.07 6.18
CA ALA A 49 -4.72 -32.51 7.51
C ALA A 49 -6.03 -33.01 8.15
N ALA A 50 -7.10 -33.17 7.36
CA ALA A 50 -8.38 -33.70 7.83
C ALA A 50 -8.31 -35.18 8.21
N ASP A 51 -7.49 -35.97 7.53
CA ASP A 51 -7.28 -37.39 7.85
C ASP A 51 -6.32 -37.58 9.04
N GLY A 52 -5.30 -36.73 9.17
CA GLY A 52 -4.38 -36.72 10.32
C GLY A 52 -5.07 -36.41 11.66
N GLN A 53 -6.07 -35.51 11.67
CA GLN A 53 -6.88 -35.22 12.87
C GLN A 53 -7.66 -36.42 13.40
N LYS A 54 -8.02 -37.39 12.53
CA LYS A 54 -8.73 -38.61 12.95
C LYS A 54 -7.81 -39.65 13.60
N LEU A 55 -6.49 -39.58 13.34
CA LEU A 55 -5.50 -40.59 13.75
C LEU A 55 -4.61 -40.13 14.94
N SER A 56 -4.62 -38.84 15.27
CA SER A 56 -3.71 -38.23 16.26
C SER A 56 -4.18 -38.42 17.72
N ALA A 57 -3.90 -39.59 18.29
CA ALA A 57 -3.82 -39.76 19.76
C ALA A 57 -2.42 -40.19 20.25
N LYS A 58 -1.47 -40.57 19.36
CA LYS A 58 -0.20 -41.21 19.79
C LYS A 58 1.07 -40.86 18.98
N VAL A 59 1.03 -40.00 17.95
CA VAL A 59 2.22 -39.70 17.11
C VAL A 59 2.33 -38.19 16.86
N ALA A 60 3.56 -37.65 16.92
CA ALA A 60 3.84 -36.26 16.59
C ALA A 60 3.49 -35.98 15.11
N PRO A 61 2.79 -34.88 14.80
CA PRO A 61 2.31 -34.60 13.45
C PRO A 61 3.49 -34.43 12.47
N VAL A 62 3.47 -35.20 11.38
CA VAL A 62 4.43 -35.09 10.27
C VAL A 62 4.04 -33.88 9.41
N ALA A 63 5.00 -33.01 9.10
CA ALA A 63 4.74 -31.84 8.27
C ALA A 63 4.50 -32.23 6.80
N TYR A 64 3.42 -31.71 6.21
CA TYR A 64 3.12 -31.91 4.79
C TYR A 64 4.27 -31.40 3.88
N PRO A 65 4.60 -32.09 2.77
CA PRO A 65 5.71 -31.69 1.90
C PRO A 65 5.59 -30.23 1.43
N LYS A 66 6.69 -29.49 1.44
CA LYS A 66 6.73 -28.12 0.89
C LYS A 66 6.45 -28.14 -0.61
N TYR A 67 5.64 -27.18 -1.08
CA TYR A 67 5.36 -26.99 -2.50
C TYR A 67 6.66 -26.82 -3.30
N LYS A 68 6.74 -27.50 -4.45
CA LYS A 68 7.81 -27.36 -5.43
C LYS A 68 7.19 -27.30 -6.82
N ILE A 69 7.48 -26.23 -7.54
CA ILE A 69 7.04 -26.06 -8.93
C ILE A 69 7.78 -27.06 -9.84
N ASN A 70 7.13 -27.49 -10.92
CA ASN A 70 7.76 -28.33 -11.93
C ASN A 70 8.90 -27.54 -12.63
N PRO A 71 10.15 -28.06 -12.66
CA PRO A 71 11.28 -27.38 -13.28
C PRO A 71 11.07 -26.97 -14.75
N LEU A 72 10.23 -27.70 -15.50
CA LEU A 72 9.93 -27.40 -16.90
C LEU A 72 9.14 -26.10 -17.08
N VAL A 73 8.31 -25.73 -16.10
CA VAL A 73 7.44 -24.54 -16.17
C VAL A 73 7.94 -23.40 -15.29
N GLU A 74 8.97 -23.63 -14.46
CA GLU A 74 9.53 -22.63 -13.56
C GLU A 74 9.90 -21.33 -14.29
N LYS A 75 10.68 -21.43 -15.37
CA LYS A 75 11.13 -20.24 -16.12
C LYS A 75 9.96 -19.46 -16.75
N PRO A 76 9.04 -20.09 -17.52
CA PRO A 76 7.86 -19.39 -18.05
C PRO A 76 6.99 -18.73 -16.98
N VAL A 77 6.72 -19.41 -15.85
CA VAL A 77 5.91 -18.85 -14.76
C VAL A 77 6.61 -17.66 -14.12
N PHE A 78 7.92 -17.75 -13.90
CA PHE A 78 8.72 -16.64 -13.38
C PHE A 78 8.67 -15.42 -14.30
N GLU A 79 8.85 -15.63 -15.60
CA GLU A 79 8.79 -14.55 -16.58
C GLU A 79 7.39 -13.91 -16.62
N ILE A 80 6.30 -14.68 -16.61
CA ILE A 80 4.93 -14.13 -16.59
C ILE A 80 4.73 -13.25 -15.35
N LEU A 81 5.06 -13.76 -14.16
CA LEU A 81 4.87 -13.02 -12.89
C LEU A 81 5.74 -11.76 -12.84
N ASN A 82 6.98 -11.82 -13.30
CA ASN A 82 7.87 -10.66 -13.33
C ASN A 82 7.37 -9.58 -14.30
N HIS A 83 6.85 -9.95 -15.48
CA HIS A 83 6.26 -9.00 -16.41
C HIS A 83 4.95 -8.41 -15.88
N LEU A 84 4.10 -9.20 -15.21
CA LEU A 84 2.90 -8.71 -14.54
C LEU A 84 3.24 -7.69 -13.44
N LEU A 85 4.26 -7.99 -12.64
CA LEU A 85 4.73 -7.06 -11.61
C LEU A 85 5.25 -5.76 -12.24
N ARG A 86 6.05 -5.83 -13.31
CA ARG A 86 6.49 -4.63 -14.04
C ARG A 86 5.31 -3.85 -14.65
N ALA A 87 4.27 -4.54 -15.09
CA ALA A 87 3.09 -3.92 -15.68
C ALA A 87 2.28 -3.09 -14.68
N THR A 88 2.38 -3.32 -13.37
CA THR A 88 1.60 -2.55 -12.36
C THR A 88 1.85 -1.05 -12.42
N ASN A 89 3.02 -0.62 -12.89
CA ASN A 89 3.39 0.79 -13.01
C ASN A 89 3.17 1.33 -14.44
N SER A 90 2.47 0.60 -15.31
CA SER A 90 2.13 1.09 -16.64
C SER A 90 0.92 2.02 -16.59
N TYR A 91 1.04 3.19 -17.22
CA TYR A 91 -0.05 4.16 -17.42
C TYR A 91 -1.12 3.66 -18.40
N ARG A 92 -0.82 2.62 -19.19
CA ARG A 92 -1.76 2.05 -20.16
C ARG A 92 -2.79 1.12 -19.51
N LEU A 93 -2.59 0.73 -18.25
CA LEU A 93 -3.55 -0.09 -17.54
C LEU A 93 -4.70 0.75 -16.99
N SER A 94 -5.90 0.16 -16.99
CA SER A 94 -7.02 0.66 -16.20
C SER A 94 -6.85 0.29 -14.73
N ALA A 95 -7.55 1.01 -13.86
CA ALA A 95 -7.48 0.79 -12.42
C ALA A 95 -7.91 -0.62 -11.99
N ALA A 96 -9.03 -1.10 -12.54
CA ALA A 96 -9.54 -2.44 -12.26
C ALA A 96 -8.57 -3.55 -12.71
N VAL A 97 -7.93 -3.38 -13.87
CA VAL A 97 -6.96 -4.36 -14.38
C VAL A 97 -5.70 -4.40 -13.51
N ARG A 98 -5.23 -3.23 -13.04
CA ARG A 98 -4.09 -3.15 -12.11
C ARG A 98 -4.38 -3.85 -10.79
N ASP A 99 -5.57 -3.64 -10.22
CA ASP A 99 -5.98 -4.34 -9.00
C ASP A 99 -6.05 -5.85 -9.20
N TYR A 100 -6.59 -6.29 -10.33
CA TYR A 100 -6.63 -7.72 -10.67
C TYR A 100 -5.23 -8.32 -10.77
N ILE A 101 -4.27 -7.60 -11.37
CA ILE A 101 -2.86 -8.02 -11.42
C ILE A 101 -2.28 -8.12 -10.01
N LEU A 102 -2.51 -7.12 -9.15
CA LEU A 102 -2.02 -7.16 -7.76
C LEU A 102 -2.60 -8.36 -6.99
N GLU A 103 -3.88 -8.68 -7.17
CA GLU A 103 -4.51 -9.88 -6.59
C GLU A 103 -3.86 -11.17 -7.11
N MET A 104 -3.53 -11.25 -8.40
CA MET A 104 -2.76 -12.38 -8.96
C MET A 104 -1.37 -12.47 -8.31
N LEU A 105 -0.65 -11.36 -8.15
CA LEU A 105 0.67 -11.34 -7.51
C LEU A 105 0.58 -11.83 -6.06
N ILE A 106 -0.43 -11.38 -5.29
CA ILE A 106 -0.72 -11.85 -3.92
C ILE A 106 -1.00 -13.36 -3.89
N ARG A 107 -1.68 -13.90 -4.91
CA ARG A 107 -2.06 -15.31 -4.98
C ARG A 107 -0.86 -16.21 -5.31
N PHE A 108 -0.01 -15.80 -6.25
CA PHE A 108 1.00 -16.67 -6.85
C PHE A 108 2.42 -16.50 -6.28
N ILE A 109 2.79 -15.33 -5.74
CA ILE A 109 4.17 -15.08 -5.30
C ILE A 109 4.44 -15.53 -3.85
N PRO A 110 3.67 -15.07 -2.83
CA PRO A 110 3.97 -15.35 -1.43
C PRO A 110 3.91 -16.82 -1.05
N SER A 111 4.67 -17.24 -0.04
CA SER A 111 4.85 -18.65 0.32
C SER A 111 3.64 -19.29 1.02
N GLU A 112 2.78 -18.48 1.64
CA GLU A 112 1.60 -18.96 2.35
C GLU A 112 0.63 -19.72 1.42
N LYS A 113 0.36 -19.14 0.24
CA LYS A 113 -0.60 -19.68 -0.75
C LYS A 113 -0.01 -19.85 -2.15
N GLY A 114 1.09 -19.19 -2.45
CA GLY A 114 1.73 -19.17 -3.76
C GLY A 114 2.94 -20.08 -3.85
N VAL A 115 3.80 -19.77 -4.81
CA VAL A 115 5.02 -20.53 -5.14
C VAL A 115 6.14 -20.30 -4.12
N GLY A 116 6.10 -19.22 -3.34
CA GLY A 116 7.14 -18.87 -2.37
C GLY A 116 8.36 -18.19 -3.02
N TRP A 117 8.10 -17.30 -3.97
CA TRP A 117 9.13 -16.57 -4.72
C TRP A 117 9.35 -15.14 -4.27
N SER A 118 8.80 -14.73 -3.12
CA SER A 118 8.94 -13.36 -2.60
C SER A 118 10.39 -12.89 -2.56
N HIS A 119 11.31 -13.70 -2.04
CA HIS A 119 12.74 -13.37 -2.03
C HIS A 119 13.30 -13.17 -3.44
N LYS A 120 13.00 -14.08 -4.37
CA LYS A 120 13.49 -14.04 -5.75
C LYS A 120 12.96 -12.79 -6.49
N MET A 121 11.70 -12.42 -6.24
CA MET A 121 11.02 -11.33 -6.92
C MET A 121 11.36 -9.95 -6.34
N VAL A 122 11.32 -9.79 -5.01
CA VAL A 122 11.53 -8.49 -4.35
C VAL A 122 12.91 -7.92 -4.67
N PHE A 123 13.94 -8.76 -4.64
CA PHE A 123 15.32 -8.35 -4.93
C PHE A 123 15.67 -8.31 -6.42
N SER A 124 14.68 -8.52 -7.30
CA SER A 124 14.84 -8.21 -8.71
C SER A 124 14.84 -6.69 -8.92
N GLU A 125 15.63 -6.21 -9.86
CA GLU A 125 15.91 -4.78 -10.05
C GLU A 125 14.64 -3.92 -10.21
N GLY A 126 14.47 -2.96 -9.29
CA GLY A 126 13.40 -1.97 -9.32
C GLY A 126 12.02 -2.50 -8.90
N VAL A 127 11.90 -3.75 -8.44
CA VAL A 127 10.59 -4.35 -8.10
C VAL A 127 10.00 -3.71 -6.85
N LEU A 128 10.80 -3.58 -5.80
CA LEU A 128 10.37 -2.97 -4.55
C LEU A 128 9.97 -1.50 -4.75
N GLU A 129 10.80 -0.75 -5.47
CA GLU A 129 10.61 0.66 -5.81
C GLU A 129 9.32 0.86 -6.61
N ARG A 130 9.00 -0.04 -7.56
CA ARG A 130 7.74 0.01 -8.31
C ARG A 130 6.52 -0.19 -7.42
N LEU A 131 6.58 -1.15 -6.50
CA LEU A 131 5.50 -1.37 -5.54
C LEU A 131 5.32 -0.18 -4.59
N LEU A 132 6.42 0.43 -4.15
CA LEU A 132 6.40 1.63 -3.29
C LEU A 132 5.89 2.86 -4.05
N GLU A 133 6.26 3.04 -5.31
CA GLU A 133 5.71 4.10 -6.16
C GLU A 133 4.19 3.95 -6.33
N LEU A 134 3.72 2.71 -6.54
CA LEU A 134 2.29 2.43 -6.61
C LEU A 134 1.61 2.67 -5.26
N ALA A 135 2.26 2.34 -4.13
CA ALA A 135 1.78 2.66 -2.79
C ALA A 135 1.62 4.17 -2.57
N GLY A 136 2.59 4.98 -3.03
CA GLY A 136 2.55 6.43 -2.97
C GLY A 136 1.40 7.01 -3.81
N THR A 137 1.22 6.48 -5.03
CA THR A 137 0.14 6.89 -5.92
C THR A 137 -1.23 6.46 -5.39
N ALA A 138 -1.37 5.26 -4.81
CA ALA A 138 -2.64 4.74 -4.34
C ALA A 138 -3.17 5.45 -3.07
N GLY A 139 -2.29 6.01 -2.24
CA GLY A 139 -2.72 6.77 -1.06
C GLY A 139 -3.13 8.21 -1.34
N THR A 140 -2.94 8.71 -2.56
CA THR A 140 -3.40 10.05 -2.98
C THR A 140 -4.58 9.98 -3.95
N THR A 141 -5.16 8.79 -4.19
CA THR A 141 -6.13 8.54 -5.27
C THR A 141 -7.40 9.33 -5.13
N SER A 142 -7.90 9.46 -3.92
CA SER A 142 -9.11 10.22 -3.62
C SER A 142 -8.91 11.73 -3.65
N LEU A 143 -7.67 12.22 -3.84
CA LEU A 143 -7.37 13.65 -3.87
C LEU A 143 -7.60 14.21 -5.27
N VAL A 144 -8.64 15.02 -5.40
CA VAL A 144 -8.93 15.78 -6.63
C VAL A 144 -7.80 16.78 -6.89
N ASN A 145 -7.38 16.92 -8.16
CA ASN A 145 -6.31 17.82 -8.61
C ASN A 145 -4.89 17.51 -8.08
N TRP A 146 -4.65 16.31 -7.54
CA TRP A 146 -3.30 15.88 -7.15
C TRP A 146 -2.36 15.75 -8.36
N ARG A 147 -1.15 16.31 -8.27
CA ARG A 147 -0.09 16.17 -9.28
C ARG A 147 1.06 15.33 -8.73
N SER A 148 1.44 14.27 -9.45
CA SER A 148 2.53 13.37 -9.06
C SER A 148 3.91 13.90 -9.48
N ARG A 149 4.96 13.46 -8.77
CA ARG A 149 6.38 13.70 -9.07
C ARG A 149 6.73 13.52 -10.56
N ARG A 150 6.31 12.42 -11.20
CA ARG A 150 6.67 12.08 -12.59
C ARG A 150 6.02 12.96 -13.66
N SER A 151 4.87 13.57 -13.36
CA SER A 151 4.24 14.56 -14.25
C SER A 151 5.23 15.68 -14.62
N ARG A 152 6.14 16.00 -13.70
CA ARG A 152 7.04 17.15 -13.80
C ARG A 152 8.40 16.82 -14.45
N GLU A 153 8.85 15.56 -14.36
CA GLU A 153 10.02 15.10 -15.13
C GLU A 153 9.76 15.20 -16.64
N GLN A 154 8.51 15.02 -17.06
CA GLN A 154 8.08 15.19 -18.46
C GLN A 154 7.99 16.68 -18.86
N ASP A 155 7.47 17.56 -18.00
CA ASP A 155 7.47 19.01 -18.27
C ASP A 155 8.89 19.60 -18.36
N ALA A 156 9.82 19.11 -17.53
CA ALA A 156 11.22 19.51 -17.59
C ALA A 156 11.93 19.04 -18.88
N THR A 157 11.41 18.01 -19.55
CA THR A 157 11.92 17.50 -20.83
C THR A 157 11.14 17.97 -22.05
N GLN A 158 9.91 18.50 -21.89
CA GLN A 158 9.06 19.05 -22.95
C GLN A 158 8.96 20.58 -22.83
N SER A 159 10.07 21.28 -23.09
CA SER A 159 10.11 22.74 -23.13
C SER A 159 10.12 23.33 -24.54
N ASP A 160 9.54 22.65 -25.55
CA ASP A 160 9.31 23.24 -26.89
C ASP A 160 8.28 22.45 -27.72
N THR A 161 6.97 22.67 -27.54
CA THR A 161 5.95 22.78 -28.61
C THR A 161 4.53 22.94 -28.06
N SER A 162 3.86 24.00 -28.49
CA SER A 162 2.45 24.33 -28.19
C SER A 162 1.46 23.54 -29.05
N GLY A 163 0.37 23.04 -28.45
CA GLY A 163 -0.78 22.47 -29.18
C GLY A 163 -1.91 21.99 -28.26
N ALA A 164 -3.14 22.45 -28.53
CA ALA A 164 -4.33 22.31 -27.69
C ALA A 164 -4.81 20.87 -27.42
N GLY A 165 -5.25 20.62 -26.19
CA GLY A 165 -6.01 19.43 -25.80
C GLY A 165 -6.25 19.38 -24.29
N ASN A 166 -7.47 19.68 -23.84
CA ASN A 166 -7.87 19.74 -22.43
C ASN A 166 -8.06 18.32 -21.79
N SER A 167 -7.20 17.37 -22.16
CA SER A 167 -7.24 15.94 -21.72
C SER A 167 -5.93 15.48 -21.05
N GLY A 168 -5.00 16.40 -20.77
CA GLY A 168 -3.64 16.09 -20.31
C GLY A 168 -3.43 15.98 -18.79
N LEU A 169 -4.39 16.39 -17.95
CA LEU A 169 -4.18 16.41 -16.49
C LEU A 169 -4.22 15.01 -15.85
N ASP A 170 -5.01 14.08 -16.39
CA ASP A 170 -5.17 12.73 -15.84
C ASP A 170 -4.14 11.70 -16.36
N GLN A 171 -3.42 11.99 -17.44
CA GLN A 171 -2.51 11.00 -18.08
C GLN A 171 -1.16 10.84 -17.36
N THR A 172 -0.84 11.70 -16.39
CA THR A 172 0.46 11.69 -15.70
C THR A 172 0.47 10.91 -14.40
N ARG A 173 -0.62 10.21 -14.09
CA ARG A 173 -0.82 9.45 -12.85
C ARG A 173 -1.21 8.01 -13.13
N LEU A 174 -0.71 7.07 -12.33
CA LEU A 174 -1.20 5.69 -12.38
C LEU A 174 -2.68 5.66 -11.97
N SER A 175 -3.50 5.02 -12.79
CA SER A 175 -4.95 4.94 -12.60
C SER A 175 -5.32 4.00 -11.44
N THR A 176 -5.50 4.47 -10.23
CA THR A 176 -5.76 3.58 -9.07
C THR A 176 -7.23 3.59 -8.65
N THR A 177 -7.72 2.53 -8.01
CA THR A 177 -9.03 2.52 -7.33
C THR A 177 -8.83 2.81 -5.83
N PRO A 178 -9.91 3.07 -5.08
CA PRO A 178 -9.83 3.17 -3.61
C PRO A 178 -9.27 1.92 -2.93
N ASN A 179 -9.37 0.74 -3.56
CA ASN A 179 -8.89 -0.53 -3.01
C ASN A 179 -7.42 -0.79 -3.30
N THR A 180 -6.84 -0.17 -4.34
CA THR A 180 -5.45 -0.40 -4.77
C THR A 180 -4.48 -0.27 -3.59
N ARG A 181 -4.65 0.73 -2.73
CA ARG A 181 -3.77 0.96 -1.58
C ARG A 181 -3.75 -0.24 -0.63
N MET A 182 -4.92 -0.77 -0.31
CA MET A 182 -5.05 -1.94 0.58
C MET A 182 -4.45 -3.18 -0.08
N THR A 183 -4.72 -3.40 -1.36
CA THR A 183 -4.15 -4.54 -2.10
C THR A 183 -2.61 -4.49 -2.14
N VAL A 184 -2.03 -3.32 -2.40
CA VAL A 184 -0.56 -3.14 -2.34
C VAL A 184 -0.02 -3.35 -0.93
N ALA A 185 -0.69 -2.84 0.10
CA ALA A 185 -0.30 -3.05 1.50
C ALA A 185 -0.27 -4.55 1.87
N VAL A 186 -1.30 -5.31 1.47
CA VAL A 186 -1.38 -6.76 1.67
C VAL A 186 -0.26 -7.48 0.92
N LEU A 187 0.03 -7.08 -0.32
CA LEU A 187 1.13 -7.65 -1.09
C LEU A 187 2.47 -7.40 -0.38
N LEU A 188 2.77 -6.16 -0.01
CA LEU A 188 4.00 -5.81 0.70
C LEU A 188 4.15 -6.55 2.04
N ALA A 189 3.05 -6.71 2.80
CA ALA A 189 3.07 -7.47 4.05
C ALA A 189 3.44 -8.93 3.81
N LYS A 190 2.80 -9.58 2.84
CA LYS A 190 3.09 -10.98 2.50
C LYS A 190 4.51 -11.19 1.97
N LEU A 191 5.01 -10.25 1.17
CA LEU A 191 6.39 -10.29 0.68
C LEU A 191 7.39 -10.13 1.83
N TRP A 192 7.08 -9.28 2.81
CA TRP A 192 7.88 -9.09 4.01
C TRP A 192 7.84 -10.29 4.97
N ASP A 193 6.68 -10.90 5.16
CA ASP A 193 6.51 -12.08 6.02
C ASP A 193 7.31 -13.29 5.52
N ASP A 194 7.50 -13.39 4.20
CA ASP A 194 8.35 -14.41 3.58
C ASP A 194 9.86 -14.18 3.82
N MET A 195 10.28 -13.00 4.30
CA MET A 195 11.67 -12.72 4.66
C MET A 195 11.97 -13.34 6.03
N THR A 196 12.61 -14.51 6.02
CA THR A 196 12.86 -15.32 7.22
C THR A 196 14.21 -15.08 7.88
N SER A 197 15.17 -14.46 7.18
CA SER A 197 16.49 -14.14 7.74
C SER A 197 16.62 -12.65 8.05
N ASP A 198 17.36 -12.32 9.11
CA ASP A 198 17.62 -10.92 9.49
C ASP A 198 18.22 -10.15 8.32
N LYS A 199 19.19 -10.73 7.61
CA LYS A 199 19.79 -10.11 6.41
C LYS A 199 18.76 -9.73 5.34
N THR A 200 17.79 -10.60 5.07
CA THR A 200 16.75 -10.34 4.06
C THR A 200 15.70 -9.34 4.55
N ARG A 201 15.41 -9.35 5.85
CA ARG A 201 14.54 -8.36 6.50
C ARG A 201 15.21 -6.98 6.47
N ASP A 202 16.48 -6.89 6.84
CA ASP A 202 17.22 -5.63 6.79
C ASP A 202 17.31 -5.09 5.36
N ALA A 203 17.59 -5.93 4.37
CA ALA A 203 17.65 -5.50 2.97
C ALA A 203 16.32 -4.94 2.46
N PHE A 204 15.19 -5.59 2.76
CA PHE A 204 13.85 -5.09 2.40
C PHE A 204 13.53 -3.79 3.15
N THR A 205 13.79 -3.72 4.46
CA THR A 205 13.55 -2.52 5.26
C THR A 205 14.37 -1.33 4.79
N ASN A 206 15.65 -1.56 4.49
CA ASN A 206 16.54 -0.51 4.00
C ASN A 206 16.10 -0.04 2.62
N GLY A 207 15.73 -0.94 1.70
CA GLY A 207 15.19 -0.54 0.39
C GLY A 207 13.95 0.35 0.49
N CYS A 208 13.00 0.00 1.37
CA CYS A 208 11.84 0.85 1.65
C CYS A 208 12.24 2.21 2.23
N SER A 209 13.19 2.21 3.15
CA SER A 209 13.59 3.40 3.87
C SER A 209 14.40 4.36 3.00
N ASP A 210 15.26 3.84 2.13
CA ASP A 210 16.08 4.62 1.21
C ASP A 210 15.18 5.28 0.17
N PHE A 211 14.22 4.53 -0.40
CA PHE A 211 13.20 5.09 -1.29
C PHE A 211 12.43 6.27 -0.66
N ILE A 212 12.02 6.13 0.60
CA ILE A 212 11.28 7.18 1.32
C ILE A 212 12.17 8.39 1.65
N LEU A 213 13.42 8.16 2.04
CA LEU A 213 14.39 9.24 2.27
C LEU A 213 14.65 10.03 0.99
N ASP A 214 14.80 9.35 -0.15
CA ASP A 214 15.00 10.00 -1.45
C ASP A 214 13.80 10.91 -1.79
N LEU A 215 12.58 10.49 -1.46
CA LEU A 215 11.39 11.32 -1.62
C LEU A 215 11.37 12.53 -0.68
N PHE A 216 11.85 12.39 0.56
CA PHE A 216 11.94 13.51 1.50
C PHE A 216 13.08 14.48 1.20
N ALA A 217 14.17 13.99 0.62
CA ALA A 217 15.33 14.78 0.22
C ALA A 217 15.04 15.67 -1.00
N ASP A 218 14.04 15.32 -1.81
CA ASP A 218 13.58 16.15 -2.92
C ASP A 218 13.15 17.55 -2.41
N HIS A 219 13.39 18.59 -3.19
CA HIS A 219 12.99 19.96 -2.85
C HIS A 219 11.46 20.11 -2.81
N PHE A 220 10.73 19.32 -3.59
CA PHE A 220 9.29 19.49 -3.76
C PHE A 220 8.47 18.93 -2.58
N LEU A 221 7.36 19.62 -2.26
CA LEU A 221 6.45 19.17 -1.20
C LEU A 221 5.57 18.02 -1.69
N GLU A 222 5.25 17.97 -2.98
CA GLU A 222 4.46 16.90 -3.58
C GLU A 222 5.13 15.54 -3.39
N THR A 223 6.45 15.49 -3.57
CA THR A 223 7.27 14.29 -3.35
C THR A 223 7.25 13.84 -1.89
N LYS A 224 7.24 14.79 -0.93
CA LYS A 224 7.09 14.48 0.50
C LYS A 224 5.71 13.92 0.84
N VAL A 225 4.67 14.38 0.16
CA VAL A 225 3.32 13.83 0.30
C VAL A 225 3.23 12.41 -0.27
N GLU A 226 3.90 12.14 -1.39
CA GLU A 226 4.07 10.77 -1.89
C GLU A 226 4.78 9.91 -0.84
N ALA A 227 5.85 10.43 -0.21
CA ALA A 227 6.55 9.74 0.88
C ALA A 227 5.62 9.42 2.06
N ALA A 228 4.81 10.39 2.50
CA ALA A 228 3.80 10.20 3.54
C ALA A 228 2.79 9.12 3.16
N SER A 229 2.30 9.15 1.91
CA SER A 229 1.39 8.14 1.37
C SER A 229 1.98 6.72 1.43
N VAL A 230 3.26 6.55 1.07
CA VAL A 230 3.99 5.28 1.17
C VAL A 230 4.09 4.82 2.62
N ILE A 231 4.50 5.70 3.55
CA ILE A 231 4.58 5.39 4.99
C ILE A 231 3.23 4.89 5.49
N GLY A 232 2.14 5.58 5.18
CA GLY A 232 0.80 5.14 5.59
C GLY A 232 0.43 3.77 5.02
N THR A 233 0.84 3.45 3.79
CA THR A 233 0.63 2.13 3.18
C THR A 233 1.46 1.04 3.87
N LEU A 234 2.69 1.34 4.32
CA LEU A 234 3.49 0.41 5.12
C LEU A 234 2.84 0.11 6.47
N PHE A 235 2.20 1.10 7.12
CA PHE A 235 1.45 0.89 8.37
C PHE A 235 0.16 0.09 8.19
N LEU A 236 -0.42 0.08 6.98
CA LEU A 236 -1.51 -0.83 6.61
C LEU A 236 -1.04 -2.27 6.31
N GLY A 237 0.23 -2.43 5.94
CA GLY A 237 0.86 -3.71 5.59
C GLY A 237 1.97 -4.09 6.59
N PRO A 238 3.26 -4.11 6.18
CA PRO A 238 4.38 -4.46 7.05
C PRO A 238 4.72 -3.30 8.00
N HIS A 239 3.92 -3.16 9.06
CA HIS A 239 4.03 -2.05 9.99
C HIS A 239 5.38 -1.95 10.72
N GLU A 240 6.10 -3.06 10.88
CA GLU A 240 7.46 -3.11 11.43
C GLU A 240 8.45 -2.36 10.52
N VAL A 241 8.27 -2.45 9.20
CA VAL A 241 9.06 -1.68 8.23
C VAL A 241 8.71 -0.20 8.33
N GLY A 242 7.41 0.14 8.34
CA GLY A 242 6.96 1.52 8.54
C GLY A 242 7.47 2.13 9.84
N SER A 243 7.54 1.31 10.88
CA SER A 243 8.08 1.63 12.20
C SER A 243 9.58 1.94 12.19
N SER A 244 10.35 1.15 11.45
CA SER A 244 11.78 1.39 11.23
C SER A 244 12.02 2.66 10.41
N VAL A 245 11.22 2.90 9.36
CA VAL A 245 11.29 4.10 8.53
C VAL A 245 11.02 5.35 9.36
N LEU A 246 9.96 5.35 10.16
CA LEU A 246 9.56 6.50 10.98
C LEU A 246 10.63 6.89 12.00
N SER A 247 11.43 5.92 12.44
CA SER A 247 12.53 6.15 13.39
C SER A 247 13.75 6.81 12.74
N ARG A 248 13.79 6.93 11.40
CA ARG A 248 14.87 7.64 10.70
C ARG A 248 14.74 9.16 10.92
N PRO A 249 15.86 9.88 11.11
CA PRO A 249 15.85 11.31 11.38
C PRO A 249 15.26 12.09 10.19
N GLY A 250 14.44 13.10 10.48
CA GLY A 250 13.85 13.98 9.46
C GLY A 250 12.51 13.51 8.90
N ILE A 251 12.14 12.22 9.06
CA ILE A 251 10.86 11.69 8.55
C ILE A 251 9.67 12.26 9.33
N VAL A 252 9.74 12.22 10.66
CA VAL A 252 8.66 12.73 11.53
C VAL A 252 8.52 14.24 11.36
N GLU A 253 9.64 14.96 11.32
CA GLU A 253 9.68 16.40 11.06
C GLU A 253 9.09 16.73 9.68
N GLY A 254 9.41 15.92 8.66
CA GLY A 254 8.85 16.02 7.32
C GLY A 254 7.33 15.82 7.29
N LEU A 255 6.80 14.83 8.02
CA LEU A 255 5.35 14.63 8.15
C LEU A 255 4.68 15.84 8.81
N PHE A 256 5.28 16.38 9.88
CA PHE A 256 4.74 17.56 10.56
C PHE A 256 4.81 18.82 9.70
N LEU A 257 5.86 19.01 8.91
CA LEU A 257 5.93 20.09 7.93
C LEU A 257 4.73 20.08 6.99
N LEU A 258 4.34 18.90 6.48
CA LEU A 258 3.18 18.75 5.59
C LEU A 258 1.86 19.10 6.30
N THR A 259 1.72 18.77 7.59
CA THR A 259 0.52 19.15 8.35
C THR A 259 0.39 20.66 8.56
N GLN A 260 1.48 21.41 8.48
CA GLN A 260 1.50 22.86 8.67
C GLN A 260 1.40 23.64 7.36
N CYS A 261 1.47 22.94 6.21
CA CYS A 261 1.34 23.57 4.90
C CYS A 261 -0.07 24.14 4.70
N PRO A 262 -0.26 25.28 4.03
CA PRO A 262 -1.60 25.83 3.77
C PRO A 262 -2.42 24.98 2.79
N ASN A 263 -1.75 24.13 1.99
CA ASN A 263 -2.42 23.24 1.05
C ASN A 263 -3.14 22.10 1.80
N MET A 264 -4.46 22.10 1.72
CA MET A 264 -5.32 21.11 2.37
C MET A 264 -5.05 19.67 1.93
N LEU A 265 -4.62 19.43 0.69
CA LEU A 265 -4.30 18.09 0.21
C LEU A 265 -3.09 17.52 0.97
N TYR A 266 -2.10 18.38 1.26
CA TYR A 266 -0.87 17.98 1.95
C TYR A 266 -1.18 17.68 3.42
N GLN A 267 -1.97 18.54 4.06
CA GLN A 267 -2.46 18.33 5.42
C GLN A 267 -3.25 17.02 5.54
N THR A 268 -4.12 16.74 4.57
CA THR A 268 -4.98 15.54 4.58
C THR A 268 -4.16 14.26 4.58
N VAL A 269 -3.22 14.12 3.63
CA VAL A 269 -2.38 12.92 3.54
C VAL A 269 -1.49 12.75 4.76
N ALA A 270 -0.91 13.85 5.25
CA ALA A 270 -0.05 13.81 6.42
C ALA A 270 -0.82 13.42 7.69
N LEU A 271 -2.01 13.99 7.92
CA LEU A 271 -2.86 13.63 9.06
C LEU A 271 -3.35 12.20 8.99
N ASP A 272 -3.72 11.71 7.81
CA ASP A 272 -4.14 10.31 7.61
C ASP A 272 -2.98 9.34 7.85
N THR A 273 -1.78 9.70 7.40
CA THR A 273 -0.57 8.93 7.66
C THR A 273 -0.27 8.88 9.14
N ILE A 274 -0.33 10.01 9.84
CA ILE A 274 -0.18 10.07 11.30
C ILE A 274 -1.25 9.22 11.97
N LEU A 275 -2.51 9.29 11.55
CA LEU A 275 -3.57 8.46 12.11
C LEU A 275 -3.24 6.97 12.01
N LEU A 276 -2.78 6.51 10.85
CA LEU A 276 -2.38 5.12 10.62
C LEU A 276 -1.20 4.71 11.51
N VAL A 277 -0.19 5.56 11.64
CA VAL A 277 0.96 5.36 12.53
C VAL A 277 0.49 5.17 13.98
N THR A 278 -0.44 6.02 14.43
CA THR A 278 -0.92 6.00 15.82
C THR A 278 -1.73 4.77 16.19
N HIS A 279 -2.12 3.97 15.21
CA HIS A 279 -2.90 2.77 15.43
C HIS A 279 -2.09 1.62 16.07
N LYS A 280 -0.75 1.70 16.09
CA LYS A 280 0.14 0.69 16.67
C LYS A 280 0.80 1.21 17.95
N LYS A 281 0.66 0.45 19.05
CA LYS A 281 0.87 0.91 20.45
C LYS A 281 2.29 1.42 20.76
N GLU A 282 3.32 0.79 20.20
CA GLU A 282 4.70 0.95 20.69
C GLU A 282 5.39 2.25 20.22
N GLN A 283 4.87 2.91 19.18
CA GLN A 283 5.54 4.06 18.56
C GLN A 283 4.79 5.39 18.72
N CYS A 284 3.62 5.35 19.37
CA CYS A 284 2.82 6.55 19.63
C CYS A 284 3.52 7.56 20.54
N LEU A 285 4.29 7.13 21.54
CA LEU A 285 4.65 8.00 22.65
C LEU A 285 5.59 9.16 22.26
N SER A 286 6.61 8.90 21.43
CA SER A 286 7.52 9.94 20.94
C SER A 286 6.80 10.89 19.97
N LEU A 287 6.00 10.34 19.05
CA LEU A 287 5.25 11.11 18.06
C LEU A 287 4.16 11.99 18.69
N VAL A 288 3.48 11.52 19.75
CA VAL A 288 2.45 12.29 20.48
C VAL A 288 3.01 13.60 21.01
N SER A 289 4.17 13.54 21.66
CA SER A 289 4.75 14.70 22.35
C SER A 289 4.94 15.89 21.40
N GLN A 290 5.34 15.61 20.17
CA GLN A 290 5.56 16.59 19.12
C GLN A 290 4.27 16.94 18.34
N ALA A 291 3.35 15.99 18.18
CA ALA A 291 2.11 16.19 17.44
C ALA A 291 1.09 17.08 18.17
N VAL A 292 1.03 17.04 19.50
CA VAL A 292 0.04 17.76 20.31
C VAL A 292 -0.05 19.27 20.02
N PRO A 293 1.05 20.06 20.01
CA PRO A 293 0.95 21.49 19.69
C PRO A 293 0.45 21.74 18.27
N ILE A 294 0.82 20.88 17.32
CA ILE A 294 0.45 21.00 15.91
C ILE A 294 -1.05 20.72 15.74
N LEU A 295 -1.54 19.64 16.34
CA LEU A 295 -2.97 19.28 16.32
C LEU A 295 -3.83 20.39 16.95
N ARG A 296 -3.34 21.06 18.00
CA ARG A 296 -4.04 22.21 18.60
C ARG A 296 -4.18 23.39 17.63
N ASN A 297 -3.16 23.66 16.83
CA ASN A 297 -3.23 24.71 15.82
C ASN A 297 -4.20 24.32 14.71
N LEU A 298 -4.24 23.05 14.31
CA LEU A 298 -5.16 22.54 13.30
C LEU A 298 -6.63 22.56 13.75
N TYR A 299 -6.93 22.54 15.04
CA TYR A 299 -8.30 22.79 15.54
C TYR A 299 -8.81 24.19 15.26
N LYS A 300 -7.91 25.16 15.13
CA LYS A 300 -8.26 26.54 14.79
C LYS A 300 -8.41 26.75 13.29
N SER A 301 -8.13 25.73 12.48
CA SER A 301 -8.28 25.80 11.03
C SER A 301 -9.72 26.10 10.65
N GLU A 302 -9.95 26.97 9.67
CA GLU A 302 -11.29 27.24 9.17
C GLU A 302 -11.90 26.00 8.51
N ASN A 303 -11.06 25.06 8.02
CA ASN A 303 -11.50 23.86 7.33
C ASN A 303 -12.00 22.75 8.25
N ASP A 304 -13.25 22.34 8.07
CA ASP A 304 -13.89 21.30 8.86
C ASP A 304 -13.31 19.90 8.62
N GLY A 305 -12.87 19.58 7.40
CA GLY A 305 -12.18 18.32 7.10
C GLY A 305 -10.87 18.16 7.87
N THR A 306 -10.03 19.21 7.88
CA THR A 306 -8.79 19.25 8.66
C THR A 306 -9.07 19.15 10.16
N LYS A 307 -10.07 19.90 10.67
CA LYS A 307 -10.48 19.84 12.08
C LYS A 307 -10.90 18.43 12.49
N ILE A 308 -11.77 17.78 11.71
CA ILE A 308 -12.28 16.43 12.00
C ILE A 308 -11.11 15.43 12.03
N ARG A 309 -10.21 15.47 11.03
CA ARG A 309 -9.04 14.57 11.00
C ARG A 309 -8.10 14.79 12.17
N ALA A 310 -7.77 16.05 12.50
CA ALA A 310 -6.96 16.37 13.67
C ALA A 310 -7.62 15.91 14.98
N LEU A 311 -8.96 15.95 15.06
CA LEU A 311 -9.72 15.45 16.21
C LEU A 311 -9.61 13.94 16.34
N VAL A 312 -9.81 13.21 15.24
CA VAL A 312 -9.70 11.74 15.21
C VAL A 312 -8.29 11.30 15.60
N VAL A 313 -7.25 11.95 15.07
CA VAL A 313 -5.85 11.69 15.45
C VAL A 313 -5.63 11.88 16.94
N SER A 314 -6.01 13.03 17.49
CA SER A 314 -5.84 13.34 18.91
C SER A 314 -6.61 12.39 19.84
N LYS A 315 -7.81 11.97 19.44
CA LYS A 315 -8.59 10.98 20.20
C LYS A 315 -7.91 9.61 20.18
N SER A 316 -7.42 9.17 19.02
CA SER A 316 -6.65 7.93 18.86
C SER A 316 -5.42 7.93 19.76
N LEU A 317 -4.69 9.05 19.78
CA LEU A 317 -3.53 9.25 20.65
C LEU A 317 -3.87 9.16 22.14
N SER A 318 -4.95 9.82 22.55
CA SER A 318 -5.39 9.87 23.94
C SER A 318 -5.88 8.51 24.46
N LEU A 319 -6.59 7.74 23.64
CA LEU A 319 -7.08 6.40 24.01
C LEU A 319 -5.96 5.37 24.21
N ARG A 320 -4.79 5.61 23.59
CA ARG A 320 -3.65 4.68 23.65
C ARG A 320 -2.62 5.09 24.70
N GLN A 321 -2.79 6.23 25.36
CA GLN A 321 -2.05 6.63 26.55
C GLN A 321 -2.83 6.28 27.82
N SER A 322 -2.22 5.55 28.74
CA SER A 322 -2.61 5.56 30.17
C SER A 322 -2.09 6.82 30.90
N VAL A 323 -1.64 7.83 30.16
CA VAL A 323 -0.93 8.99 30.71
C VAL A 323 -1.87 10.20 30.74
N LYS A 324 -1.94 10.83 31.92
CA LYS A 324 -2.77 11.99 32.27
C LYS A 324 -2.60 13.17 31.29
N MET A 325 -3.37 13.22 30.20
CA MET A 325 -3.58 14.45 29.42
C MET A 325 -4.97 15.04 29.70
N LYS A 326 -5.12 15.73 30.83
CA LYS A 326 -6.36 16.45 31.17
C LYS A 326 -6.71 17.55 30.13
N SER A 327 -5.71 18.14 29.49
CA SER A 327 -5.91 19.26 28.53
C SER A 327 -6.47 18.83 27.15
N VAL A 328 -6.36 17.56 26.77
CA VAL A 328 -6.90 17.07 25.49
C VAL A 328 -8.35 16.63 25.64
N LEU A 329 -8.72 16.15 26.85
CA LEU A 329 -10.05 15.66 27.15
C LEU A 329 -11.10 16.79 27.15
N GLU A 330 -10.74 18.00 27.60
CA GLU A 330 -11.62 19.17 27.61
C GLU A 330 -12.05 19.60 26.19
N ALA A 331 -11.13 19.54 25.21
CA ALA A 331 -11.44 19.84 23.81
C ALA A 331 -12.33 18.76 23.16
N THR A 332 -12.16 17.48 23.53
CA THR A 332 -13.03 16.39 23.05
C THR A 332 -14.43 16.38 23.66
N ASN A 333 -14.59 16.90 24.88
CA ASN A 333 -15.88 16.94 25.58
C ASN A 333 -16.84 17.99 25.00
N GLN A 334 -16.34 19.12 24.47
CA GLN A 334 -17.18 20.09 23.75
C GLN A 334 -17.76 19.53 22.44
N PHE A 335 -17.04 18.64 21.75
CA PHE A 335 -17.46 18.12 20.44
C PHE A 335 -18.39 16.90 20.54
N THR A 336 -18.29 16.11 21.63
CA THR A 336 -19.26 15.03 21.92
C THR A 336 -20.69 15.57 22.11
N PHE A 337 -20.81 16.87 22.42
CA PHE A 337 -22.07 17.61 22.51
C PHE A 337 -22.64 18.05 21.15
N LEU A 338 -21.80 18.16 20.11
CA LEU A 338 -22.20 18.63 18.78
C LEU A 338 -22.49 17.49 17.78
N TYR A 339 -21.88 16.30 17.97
CA TYR A 339 -22.07 15.16 17.06
C TYR A 339 -22.24 13.83 17.85
N PRO A 340 -23.48 13.47 18.23
CA PRO A 340 -23.77 12.29 19.06
C PRO A 340 -23.50 10.93 18.40
N SER A 341 -23.30 10.89 17.08
CA SER A 341 -23.15 9.66 16.27
C SER A 341 -21.78 8.99 16.35
N LEU A 342 -20.79 9.60 17.00
CA LEU A 342 -19.42 9.08 17.14
C LEU A 342 -19.24 8.03 18.25
N LYS A 343 -20.33 7.54 18.88
CA LYS A 343 -20.25 6.72 20.10
C LYS A 343 -19.90 5.23 19.92
N CYS A 344 -19.87 4.69 18.71
CA CYS A 344 -19.42 3.32 18.47
C CYS A 344 -18.69 3.25 17.13
N ILE A 345 -17.37 3.10 17.14
CA ILE A 345 -16.64 2.68 15.95
C ILE A 345 -15.78 1.49 16.33
N ASP A 346 -16.32 0.30 16.06
CA ASP A 346 -15.56 -0.95 16.07
C ASP A 346 -14.54 -0.95 14.93
N PHE A 347 -13.37 -1.51 15.20
CA PHE A 347 -12.12 -1.41 14.43
C PHE A 347 -12.19 -1.86 12.95
N TYR A 348 -13.22 -2.60 12.53
CA TYR A 348 -13.43 -2.98 11.13
C TYR A 348 -14.20 -1.93 10.31
N GLN A 349 -14.91 -1.00 10.97
CA GLN A 349 -15.71 0.02 10.30
C GLN A 349 -14.93 1.28 9.95
N ILE A 350 -13.67 1.47 10.35
CA ILE A 350 -12.91 2.70 9.99
C ILE A 350 -12.55 2.74 8.51
N SER A 351 -12.29 1.58 7.87
CA SER A 351 -12.13 1.52 6.41
C SER A 351 -13.41 1.96 5.71
N THR A 352 -14.57 1.54 6.22
CA THR A 352 -15.88 1.95 5.70
C THR A 352 -16.19 3.41 6.05
N PHE A 353 -15.84 3.89 7.23
CA PHE A 353 -16.11 5.24 7.73
C PHE A 353 -15.25 6.29 7.01
N MET A 354 -13.98 5.98 6.72
CA MET A 354 -13.13 6.82 5.86
C MET A 354 -13.61 6.82 4.41
N HIS A 355 -14.15 5.70 3.92
CA HIS A 355 -14.77 5.65 2.60
C HIS A 355 -16.08 6.46 2.55
N THR A 356 -16.91 6.38 3.58
CA THR A 356 -18.15 7.18 3.71
C THR A 356 -17.85 8.67 3.85
N ILE A 357 -16.83 9.07 4.60
CA ILE A 357 -16.43 10.49 4.71
C ILE A 357 -15.80 11.00 3.41
N SER A 358 -15.06 10.18 2.67
CA SER A 358 -14.52 10.54 1.35
C SER A 358 -15.57 10.62 0.24
N VAL A 359 -16.81 10.14 0.49
CA VAL A 359 -17.95 10.21 -0.43
C VAL A 359 -18.95 11.32 -0.02
N LEU A 360 -18.86 11.81 1.23
CA LEU A 360 -19.73 12.86 1.79
C LEU A 360 -19.07 14.25 1.86
N LEU A 361 -17.79 14.36 1.51
CA LEU A 361 -17.05 15.60 1.23
C LEU A 361 -16.58 15.56 -0.21
#